data_AF-A0A8C0AZA9-F1
#
_entry.id   AF-A0A8C0AZA9-F1
#
_cell.length_a   1.000
_cell.length_b   1.000
_cell.length_c   1.000
_cell.angle_alpha   90.00
_cell.angle_beta   90.00
_cell.angle_gamma   90.00
#
_symmetry.space_group_name_H-M   'P 1'
#
loop_
_entity.id
_entity.type
_entity.pdbx_description
1 polymer ?
#
loop_
_entity_poly.entity_id
_entity_poly.type
_entity_poly.pdbx_seq_one_letter_code
_entity_poly.pdbx_strand_id
1 'polypeptide(L)'
;PAHTWERCGARALSPGLAGEEKRPLSSAETGTLQVYLYHRAPTPRSPPGTTAGILTFTFGEYTAEELCIHAAKACGVLPVCHPLFALATEDLSSWFPPNHLFTVDDSCSQVVVYRIRFFFPNWCGLGQSHRFQLLNNRASPILDYPVIDYLFAQVSPARLASLPPAPGATGGVPCGFLGA
;
A
#
# COMPACT_ATOMS: atom_id res chain seq x y z
N PRO A 1 29.32 2.35 7.84
CA PRO A 1 28.96 1.02 7.31
C PRO A 1 28.10 1.19 6.06
N ALA A 2 28.59 0.66 4.94
CA ALA A 2 28.38 1.15 3.59
C ALA A 2 26.93 1.06 3.06
N HIS A 3 26.58 2.08 2.27
CA HIS A 3 25.40 2.14 1.41
C HIS A 3 25.54 1.15 0.25
N THR A 4 24.58 0.27 0.06
CA THR A 4 24.46 -0.60 -1.13
C THR A 4 23.18 -0.28 -1.87
N TRP A 5 23.18 0.81 -2.65
CA TRP A 5 22.18 1.06 -3.69
C TRP A 5 22.79 1.11 -5.10
N GLU A 6 24.11 0.90 -5.24
CA GLU A 6 24.76 0.80 -6.53
C GLU A 6 24.82 -0.66 -7.02
N ARG A 7 23.82 -1.06 -7.79
CA ARG A 7 24.02 -2.12 -8.79
C ARG A 7 23.11 -1.96 -10.02
N CYS A 8 23.14 -0.77 -10.61
CA CYS A 8 22.72 -0.56 -12.00
C CYS A 8 23.77 0.32 -12.68
N GLY A 9 24.94 -0.24 -13.00
CA GLY A 9 26.03 0.50 -13.61
C GLY A 9 26.96 -0.37 -14.46
N ALA A 10 27.17 0.10 -15.70
CA ALA A 10 28.17 -0.29 -16.69
C ALA A 10 27.91 -1.53 -17.58
N ARG A 11 27.35 -1.27 -18.77
CA ARG A 11 27.44 -2.16 -19.94
C ARG A 11 28.69 -1.80 -20.75
N ALA A 12 29.63 -2.74 -20.85
CA ALA A 12 30.73 -2.66 -21.82
C ALA A 12 30.18 -2.88 -23.24
N LEU A 13 30.56 -2.00 -24.17
CA LEU A 13 30.30 -2.13 -25.59
C LEU A 13 31.33 -3.07 -26.24
N SER A 14 30.87 -3.99 -27.08
CA SER A 14 31.64 -4.55 -28.19
C SER A 14 30.71 -5.02 -29.33
N PRO A 15 31.18 -5.03 -30.59
CA PRO A 15 30.34 -4.94 -31.78
C PRO A 15 29.98 -6.32 -32.37
N GLY A 16 28.92 -6.32 -33.18
CA GLY A 16 28.14 -7.51 -33.52
C GLY A 16 28.62 -8.38 -34.69
N LEU A 17 27.79 -9.37 -35.03
CA LEU A 17 27.59 -9.89 -36.39
C LEU A 17 26.33 -10.80 -36.46
N ALA A 18 25.57 -10.61 -37.55
CA ALA A 18 24.72 -11.57 -38.27
C ALA A 18 23.41 -12.13 -37.64
N GLY A 19 22.28 -11.66 -38.21
CA GLY A 19 21.29 -12.50 -38.91
C GLY A 19 20.21 -13.23 -38.10
N GLU A 20 18.96 -12.74 -38.18
CA GLU A 20 17.76 -13.42 -38.70
C GLU A 20 16.46 -12.84 -38.09
N GLU A 21 15.40 -12.83 -38.89
CA GLU A 21 14.13 -12.13 -38.69
C GLU A 21 13.11 -12.92 -37.84
N LYS A 22 12.51 -12.24 -36.86
CA LYS A 22 11.19 -12.44 -36.20
C LYS A 22 10.87 -13.78 -35.51
N ARG A 23 10.97 -13.73 -34.18
CA ARG A 23 9.95 -14.24 -33.24
C ARG A 23 9.89 -13.30 -32.02
N PRO A 24 8.88 -12.44 -31.83
CA PRO A 24 8.57 -12.03 -30.47
C PRO A 24 7.71 -13.15 -29.89
N LEU A 25 8.13 -13.72 -28.78
CA LEU A 25 7.31 -14.34 -27.73
C LEU A 25 8.30 -14.98 -26.75
N SER A 26 9.31 -14.21 -26.36
CA SER A 26 9.75 -14.30 -24.97
C SER A 26 8.63 -13.62 -24.21
N SER A 27 7.96 -14.39 -23.34
CA SER A 27 7.08 -13.84 -22.31
C SER A 27 7.94 -12.87 -21.51
N ALA A 28 7.98 -11.60 -21.91
CA ALA A 28 8.56 -10.56 -21.09
C ALA A 28 7.70 -10.52 -19.84
N GLU A 29 8.24 -10.99 -18.72
CA GLU A 29 7.65 -10.78 -17.41
C GLU A 29 7.66 -9.28 -17.17
N THR A 30 6.61 -8.57 -17.62
CA THR A 30 6.45 -7.15 -17.35
C THR A 30 6.36 -6.97 -15.84
N GLY A 31 7.27 -6.18 -15.28
CA GLY A 31 7.27 -5.86 -13.87
C GLY A 31 5.97 -5.16 -13.46
N THR A 32 5.51 -5.45 -12.24
CA THR A 32 4.23 -4.95 -11.74
C THR A 32 4.39 -4.31 -10.38
N LEU A 33 3.64 -3.22 -10.15
CA LEU A 33 3.49 -2.63 -8.82
C LEU A 33 2.12 -3.02 -8.26
N GLN A 34 2.13 -3.74 -7.14
CA GLN A 34 0.92 -4.21 -6.48
C GLN A 34 0.66 -3.45 -5.19
N VAL A 35 -0.55 -2.90 -5.06
CA VAL A 35 -1.01 -2.25 -3.85
C VAL A 35 -2.00 -3.17 -3.14
N TYR A 36 -1.60 -3.68 -1.97
CA TYR A 36 -2.44 -4.56 -1.14
C TYR A 36 -3.44 -3.75 -0.32
N LEU A 37 -4.70 -4.20 -0.33
CA LEU A 37 -5.82 -3.62 0.38
C LEU A 37 -6.40 -4.62 1.40
N TYR A 38 -6.55 -4.21 2.66
CA TYR A 38 -7.17 -5.05 3.70
C TYR A 38 -8.68 -5.19 3.52
N HIS A 39 -9.34 -4.14 3.05
CA HIS A 39 -10.78 -4.16 2.80
C HIS A 39 -11.08 -3.40 1.51
N ARG A 40 -11.88 -3.99 0.63
CA ARG A 40 -12.34 -3.39 -0.61
C ARG A 40 -13.85 -3.17 -0.52
N ALA A 41 -14.32 -2.07 -1.11
CA ALA A 41 -15.75 -1.81 -1.18
C ALA A 41 -16.46 -2.98 -1.89
N PRO A 42 -17.62 -3.44 -1.40
CA PRO A 42 -18.39 -4.49 -2.05
C PRO A 42 -18.71 -4.10 -3.49
N THR A 43 -18.34 -4.95 -4.44
CA THR A 43 -18.77 -4.79 -5.84
C THR A 43 -19.73 -5.92 -6.20
N PRO A 44 -20.67 -5.72 -7.14
CA PRO A 44 -21.57 -6.79 -7.57
C PRO A 44 -20.86 -8.02 -8.14
N ARG A 45 -19.55 -7.89 -8.45
CA ARG A 45 -18.71 -8.90 -9.09
C ARG A 45 -17.76 -9.62 -8.12
N SER A 46 -17.69 -9.21 -6.85
CA SER A 46 -16.80 -9.85 -5.87
C SER A 46 -17.44 -11.11 -5.27
N PRO A 47 -16.70 -12.23 -5.18
CA PRO A 47 -17.22 -13.45 -4.55
C PRO A 47 -17.53 -13.21 -3.06
N PRO A 48 -18.60 -13.81 -2.54
CA PRO A 48 -18.97 -13.67 -1.13
C PRO A 48 -17.84 -14.18 -0.23
N GLY A 49 -17.43 -13.35 0.74
CA GLY A 49 -16.42 -13.68 1.74
C GLY A 49 -15.00 -13.18 1.48
N THR A 50 -14.67 -12.69 0.27
CA THR A 50 -13.35 -12.08 0.01
C THR A 50 -13.43 -10.57 0.11
N THR A 51 -12.98 -10.01 1.25
CA THR A 51 -12.96 -8.55 1.48
C THR A 51 -11.61 -7.91 1.18
N ALA A 52 -10.51 -8.66 1.14
CA ALA A 52 -9.20 -8.16 0.76
C ALA A 52 -9.09 -7.97 -0.76
N GLY A 53 -8.22 -7.07 -1.21
CA GLY A 53 -8.03 -6.78 -2.63
C GLY A 53 -6.61 -6.40 -2.97
N ILE A 54 -6.28 -6.47 -4.27
CA ILE A 54 -5.02 -6.00 -4.83
C ILE A 54 -5.34 -5.06 -5.99
N LEU A 55 -4.59 -3.97 -6.10
CA LEU A 55 -4.55 -3.12 -7.30
C LEU A 55 -3.20 -3.34 -7.98
N THR A 56 -3.23 -3.62 -9.28
CA THR A 56 -2.01 -3.86 -10.07
C THR A 56 -1.81 -2.70 -11.03
N PHE A 57 -0.61 -2.14 -11.01
CA PHE A 57 -0.15 -1.09 -11.89
C PHE A 57 1.02 -1.63 -12.71
N THR A 58 1.08 -1.25 -13.98
CA THR A 58 2.06 -1.75 -14.95
C THR A 58 2.58 -0.57 -15.73
N PHE A 59 3.90 -0.54 -15.97
CA PHE A 59 4.57 0.42 -16.85
C PHE A 59 4.30 1.90 -16.52
N GLY A 60 5.32 2.60 -16.01
CA GLY A 60 5.28 4.05 -15.81
C GLY A 60 5.75 4.49 -14.44
N GLU A 61 5.49 5.75 -14.11
CA GLU A 61 5.85 6.35 -12.84
C GLU A 61 4.58 6.72 -12.07
N TYR A 62 4.54 6.36 -10.79
CA TYR A 62 3.38 6.60 -9.92
C TYR A 62 3.85 7.21 -8.61
N THR A 63 3.22 8.29 -8.18
CA THR A 63 3.46 8.82 -6.84
C THR A 63 2.70 8.00 -5.79
N ALA A 64 3.21 7.96 -4.56
CA ALA A 64 2.52 7.32 -3.45
C ALA A 64 1.13 7.92 -3.21
N GLU A 65 0.97 9.22 -3.39
CA GLU A 65 -0.33 9.91 -3.29
C GLU A 65 -1.32 9.42 -4.36
N GLU A 66 -0.92 9.32 -5.62
CA GLU A 66 -1.78 8.81 -6.70
C GLU A 66 -2.26 7.39 -6.40
N LEU A 67 -1.34 6.51 -5.99
CA LEU A 67 -1.65 5.14 -5.61
C LEU A 67 -2.62 5.08 -4.41
N CYS A 68 -2.42 5.94 -3.40
CA CYS A 68 -3.34 6.09 -2.29
C CYS A 68 -4.73 6.58 -2.74
N ILE A 69 -4.82 7.47 -3.74
CA ILE A 69 -6.11 7.94 -4.29
C ILE A 69 -6.83 6.78 -4.99
N HIS A 70 -6.11 5.96 -5.78
CA HIS A 70 -6.68 4.78 -6.42
C HIS A 70 -7.16 3.75 -5.38
N ALA A 71 -6.36 3.49 -4.35
CA ALA A 71 -6.72 2.62 -3.23
C ALA A 71 -7.95 3.14 -2.47
N ALA A 72 -7.97 4.43 -2.11
CA ALA A 72 -9.10 5.06 -1.43
C ALA A 72 -10.40 4.89 -2.19
N LYS A 73 -10.40 5.11 -3.51
CA LYS A 73 -11.57 4.88 -4.38
C LYS A 73 -12.02 3.41 -4.37
N ALA A 74 -11.08 2.47 -4.46
CA ALA A 74 -11.40 1.04 -4.42
C ALA A 74 -11.96 0.58 -3.06
N CYS A 75 -11.56 1.24 -1.98
CA CYS A 75 -12.02 0.98 -0.62
C CYS A 75 -13.28 1.76 -0.22
N GLY A 76 -13.75 2.71 -1.05
CA GLY A 76 -14.87 3.59 -0.71
C GLY A 76 -14.53 4.63 0.37
N VAL A 77 -13.25 4.96 0.54
CA VAL A 77 -12.79 5.97 1.50
C VAL A 77 -13.12 7.36 0.98
N LEU A 78 -13.78 8.18 1.81
CA LEU A 78 -14.12 9.56 1.46
C LEU A 78 -12.86 10.44 1.40
N PRO A 79 -12.83 11.48 0.55
CA PRO A 79 -11.68 12.39 0.45
C PRO A 79 -11.26 13.02 1.77
N VAL A 80 -12.21 13.28 2.68
CA VAL A 80 -11.93 13.83 4.03
C VAL A 80 -11.13 12.86 4.92
N CYS A 81 -11.22 11.56 4.66
CA CYS A 81 -10.49 10.50 5.38
C CYS A 81 -9.22 10.06 4.66
N HIS A 82 -9.02 10.44 3.40
CA HIS A 82 -7.84 10.06 2.62
C HIS A 82 -6.49 10.38 3.30
N PRO A 83 -6.30 11.55 3.97
CA PRO A 83 -5.03 11.87 4.64
C PRO A 83 -4.66 10.96 5.81
N LEU A 84 -5.58 10.10 6.28
CA LEU A 84 -5.31 9.14 7.34
C LEU A 84 -4.50 7.93 6.85
N PHE A 85 -4.45 7.74 5.53
CA PHE A 85 -3.84 6.57 4.90
C PHE A 85 -2.47 6.89 4.31
N ALA A 86 -1.63 5.86 4.23
CA ALA A 86 -0.33 5.91 3.56
C ALA A 86 0.04 4.52 3.01
N LEU A 87 1.11 4.48 2.22
CA LEU A 87 1.73 3.24 1.77
C LEU A 87 2.88 2.83 2.69
N ALA A 88 2.93 1.54 3.00
CA ALA A 88 4.04 0.90 3.68
C ALA A 88 4.71 -0.13 2.76
N THR A 89 5.93 -0.52 3.10
CA THR A 89 6.60 -1.68 2.52
C THR A 89 5.84 -2.97 2.84
N GLU A 90 6.06 -4.03 2.06
CA GLU A 90 5.40 -5.33 2.27
C GLU A 90 5.64 -5.90 3.67
N ASP A 91 6.88 -5.77 4.16
CA ASP A 91 7.30 -6.19 5.50
C ASP A 91 6.86 -5.25 6.64
N LEU A 92 6.16 -4.16 6.28
CA LEU A 92 5.66 -3.13 7.20
C LEU A 92 6.76 -2.41 8.01
N SER A 93 8.03 -2.52 7.60
CA SER A 93 9.17 -1.90 8.29
C SER A 93 9.24 -0.39 8.07
N SER A 94 8.76 0.10 6.93
CA SER A 94 8.90 1.50 6.51
C SER A 94 7.64 2.05 5.84
N TRP A 95 7.48 3.37 5.92
CA TRP A 95 6.40 4.12 5.28
C TRP A 95 6.93 5.02 4.17
N PHE A 96 6.20 5.13 3.08
CA PHE A 96 6.53 6.03 1.98
C PHE A 96 5.92 7.43 2.20
N PRO A 97 6.66 8.52 1.94
CA PRO A 97 6.09 9.86 1.90
C PRO A 97 5.16 10.00 0.67
N PRO A 98 4.16 10.90 0.70
CA PRO A 98 3.16 11.03 -0.38
C PRO A 98 3.79 11.40 -1.74
N ASN A 99 4.92 12.11 -1.73
CA ASN A 99 5.67 12.51 -2.92
C ASN A 99 6.68 11.44 -3.40
N HIS A 100 6.72 10.25 -2.79
CA HIS A 100 7.59 9.18 -3.24
C HIS A 100 7.16 8.69 -4.63
N LEU A 101 8.12 8.55 -5.54
CA LEU A 101 7.91 8.11 -6.91
C LEU A 101 8.28 6.63 -7.06
N PHE A 102 7.32 5.82 -7.47
CA PHE A 102 7.52 4.42 -7.84
C PHE A 102 7.67 4.32 -9.35
N THR A 103 8.80 3.76 -9.80
CA THR A 103 9.05 3.47 -11.21
C THR A 103 8.78 1.99 -11.48
N VAL A 104 7.87 1.69 -12.40
CA VAL A 104 7.52 0.33 -12.80
C VAL A 104 8.14 0.04 -14.16
N ASP A 105 9.17 -0.81 -14.17
CA ASP A 105 9.88 -1.26 -15.37
C ASP A 105 9.65 -2.76 -15.64
N ASP A 106 10.15 -3.27 -16.77
CA ASP A 106 10.03 -4.69 -17.14
C ASP A 106 10.92 -5.63 -16.32
N SER A 107 11.66 -5.12 -15.33
CA SER A 107 12.68 -5.90 -14.62
C SER A 107 12.32 -6.21 -13.16
N CYS A 108 11.39 -5.45 -12.57
CA CYS A 108 11.09 -5.55 -11.14
C CYS A 108 9.58 -5.58 -10.85
N SER A 109 9.17 -6.50 -9.98
CA SER A 109 7.84 -6.45 -9.36
C SER A 109 7.95 -6.00 -7.90
N GLN A 110 7.12 -5.05 -7.50
CA GLN A 110 7.12 -4.46 -6.16
C GLN A 110 5.73 -4.58 -5.54
N VAL A 111 5.68 -4.93 -4.26
CA VAL A 111 4.44 -4.94 -3.47
C VAL A 111 4.53 -3.85 -2.41
N VAL A 112 3.45 -3.08 -2.26
CA VAL A 112 3.25 -2.09 -1.21
C VAL A 112 1.90 -2.28 -0.55
N VAL A 113 1.77 -1.84 0.70
CA VAL A 113 0.57 -2.07 1.50
C VAL A 113 -0.11 -0.74 1.80
N TYR A 114 -1.39 -0.61 1.44
CA TYR A 114 -2.21 0.55 1.78
C TYR A 114 -2.75 0.41 3.20
N ARG A 115 -2.46 1.37 4.09
CA ARG A 115 -2.81 1.27 5.52
C ARG A 115 -3.23 2.60 6.11
N ILE A 116 -4.05 2.54 7.14
CA ILE A 116 -4.26 3.67 8.06
C ILE A 116 -2.96 3.86 8.83
N ARG A 117 -2.37 5.05 8.69
CA ARG A 117 -1.13 5.48 9.37
C ARG A 117 -1.42 6.43 10.51
N PHE A 118 -2.32 7.40 10.28
CA PHE A 118 -2.69 8.39 11.27
C PHE A 118 -4.03 8.03 11.88
N PHE A 119 -4.05 7.89 13.20
CA PHE A 119 -5.22 7.50 13.95
C PHE A 119 -5.34 8.34 15.21
N PHE A 120 -6.58 8.68 15.57
CA PHE A 120 -6.88 9.45 16.76
C PHE A 120 -7.41 8.50 17.84
N PRO A 121 -6.70 8.32 18.96
CA PRO A 121 -7.28 7.59 20.09
C PRO A 121 -8.56 8.29 20.55
N ASN A 122 -9.51 7.51 21.06
CA ASN A 122 -10.82 8.00 21.50
C ASN A 122 -11.67 8.67 20.39
N TRP A 123 -11.58 8.16 19.15
CA TRP A 123 -12.49 8.52 18.05
C TRP A 123 -13.91 7.95 18.23
N CYS A 124 -14.06 6.93 19.10
CA CYS A 124 -15.34 6.38 19.56
C CYS A 124 -15.39 6.39 21.12
N GLY A 125 -16.56 6.65 21.75
CA GLY A 125 -16.73 6.70 23.22
C GLY A 125 -17.11 8.06 23.85
N LEU A 126 -16.76 8.28 25.13
CA LEU A 126 -16.95 9.55 25.86
C LEU A 126 -15.64 10.37 25.85
N GLY A 127 -15.72 11.70 25.64
CA GLY A 127 -14.52 12.58 25.56
C GLY A 127 -13.85 12.58 24.17
N GLN A 128 -14.65 12.74 23.12
CA GLN A 128 -14.29 12.39 21.74
C GLN A 128 -13.39 13.39 21.04
N SER A 129 -12.36 12.85 20.39
CA SER A 129 -11.72 13.50 19.25
C SER A 129 -12.78 13.66 18.16
N HIS A 130 -13.00 14.89 17.67
CA HIS A 130 -14.01 15.18 16.65
C HIS A 130 -13.45 16.10 15.57
N ARG A 131 -14.04 16.02 14.38
CA ARG A 131 -13.78 17.01 13.33
C ARG A 131 -14.58 18.26 13.63
N PHE A 132 -13.89 19.40 13.66
CA PHE A 132 -14.50 20.70 13.85
C PHE A 132 -15.31 21.11 12.61
N GLN A 133 -16.54 21.56 12.81
CA GLN A 133 -17.42 22.02 11.73
C GLN A 133 -17.90 23.44 12.01
N LEU A 134 -17.96 24.28 10.97
CA LEU A 134 -18.34 25.70 11.05
C LEU A 134 -19.84 25.93 11.33
N LEU A 135 -20.71 24.98 10.95
CA LEU A 135 -22.15 25.12 11.09
C LEU A 135 -22.67 24.06 12.06
N ASN A 136 -23.19 24.53 13.19
CA ASN A 136 -23.64 23.79 14.37
C ASN A 136 -22.52 23.21 15.24
N ASN A 137 -22.65 23.47 16.54
CA ASN A 137 -21.92 22.91 17.69
C ASN A 137 -22.06 21.37 17.82
N ARG A 138 -22.12 20.64 16.71
CA ARG A 138 -22.24 19.19 16.63
C ARG A 138 -20.88 18.62 16.25
N ALA A 139 -20.32 17.83 17.15
CA ALA A 139 -19.17 16.99 16.85
C ALA A 139 -19.53 16.05 15.68
N SER A 140 -18.69 16.03 14.65
CA SER A 140 -18.79 15.05 13.57
C SER A 140 -17.78 13.92 13.79
N PRO A 141 -18.16 12.66 13.48
CA PRO A 141 -17.26 11.53 13.66
C PRO A 141 -16.01 11.70 12.80
N ILE A 142 -14.87 11.30 13.33
CA ILE A 142 -13.58 11.37 12.62
C ILE A 142 -13.50 10.33 11.50
N LEU A 143 -14.12 9.17 11.68
CA LEU A 143 -14.01 8.04 10.76
C LEU A 143 -15.39 7.68 10.19
N ASP A 144 -15.42 7.42 8.89
CA ASP A 144 -16.60 6.91 8.19
C ASP A 144 -16.64 5.37 8.23
N TYR A 145 -17.80 4.76 7.97
CA TYR A 145 -17.97 3.30 7.99
C TYR A 145 -16.92 2.53 7.17
N PRO A 146 -16.61 2.90 5.90
CA PRO A 146 -15.59 2.17 5.14
C PRO A 146 -14.18 2.23 5.76
N VAL A 147 -13.86 3.32 6.47
CA VAL A 147 -12.57 3.49 7.16
C VAL A 147 -12.53 2.62 8.42
N ILE A 148 -13.65 2.52 9.13
CA ILE A 148 -13.79 1.65 10.31
C ILE A 148 -13.66 0.18 9.89
N ASP A 149 -14.36 -0.24 8.83
CA ASP A 149 -14.26 -1.61 8.28
C ASP A 149 -12.83 -1.93 7.85
N TYR A 150 -12.16 -0.97 7.20
CA TYR A 150 -10.76 -1.10 6.82
C TYR A 150 -9.84 -1.24 8.03
N LEU A 151 -10.05 -0.43 9.08
CA LEU A 151 -9.28 -0.49 10.32
C LEU A 151 -9.41 -1.86 10.97
N PHE A 152 -10.63 -2.39 11.10
CA PHE A 152 -10.86 -3.73 11.65
C PHE A 152 -10.17 -4.83 10.82
N ALA A 153 -10.22 -4.74 9.50
CA ALA A 153 -9.54 -5.68 8.62
C ALA A 153 -8.01 -5.60 8.73
N GLN A 154 -7.47 -4.39 8.94
CA GLN A 154 -6.04 -4.13 9.11
C GLN A 154 -5.49 -4.66 10.43
N VAL A 155 -6.25 -4.62 11.52
CA VAL A 155 -5.80 -5.05 12.87
C VAL A 155 -6.17 -6.50 13.22
N SER A 156 -6.85 -7.22 12.32
CA SER A 156 -7.31 -8.58 12.58
C SER A 156 -6.13 -9.55 12.81
N PRO A 157 -6.07 -10.27 13.95
CA PRO A 157 -4.97 -11.18 14.29
C PRO A 157 -4.74 -12.30 13.27
N ALA A 158 -5.81 -12.77 12.62
CA ALA A 158 -5.74 -13.82 11.59
C ALA A 158 -4.91 -13.40 10.36
N ARG A 159 -4.73 -12.09 10.14
CA ARG A 159 -3.99 -11.54 8.99
C ARG A 159 -2.59 -11.05 9.33
N LEU A 160 -2.29 -10.75 10.60
CA LEU A 160 -0.90 -10.57 11.05
C LEU A 160 -0.10 -11.88 10.93
N ALA A 161 -0.76 -13.04 11.04
CA ALA A 161 -0.14 -14.36 10.94
C ALA A 161 0.09 -14.84 9.49
N SER A 162 -0.53 -14.21 8.49
CA SER A 162 -0.42 -14.61 7.07
C SER A 162 0.56 -13.76 6.26
N LEU A 163 1.20 -12.75 6.87
CA LEU A 163 2.32 -12.04 6.26
C LEU A 163 3.54 -12.98 6.27
N PRO A 164 4.32 -13.10 5.17
CA PRO A 164 5.54 -13.91 5.20
C PRO A 164 6.47 -13.39 6.31
N PRO A 165 7.13 -14.29 7.07
CA PRO A 165 8.10 -13.87 8.07
C PRO A 165 9.21 -13.09 7.36
N ALA A 166 9.47 -11.86 7.81
CA ALA A 166 10.55 -11.05 7.29
C ALA A 166 11.87 -11.84 7.37
N PRO A 167 12.65 -11.96 6.28
CA PRO A 167 13.92 -12.69 6.31
C PRO A 167 14.89 -11.96 7.24
N GLY A 168 15.09 -12.51 8.45
CA GLY A 168 16.08 -12.03 9.41
C GLY A 168 15.59 -11.79 10.86
N ALA A 169 14.31 -11.98 11.17
CA ALA A 169 13.82 -11.79 12.54
C ALA A 169 14.19 -12.98 13.45
N THR A 170 15.39 -12.94 14.05
CA THR A 170 15.71 -13.75 15.22
C THR A 170 15.03 -13.13 16.44
N GLY A 171 14.12 -13.90 17.05
CA GLY A 171 13.70 -13.81 18.45
C GLY A 171 13.48 -12.40 19.02
N GLY A 172 12.29 -11.86 18.85
CA GLY A 172 11.85 -10.68 19.58
C GLY A 172 10.36 -10.45 19.37
N VAL A 173 9.58 -10.56 20.45
CA VAL A 173 8.16 -10.18 20.47
C VAL A 173 8.08 -8.73 20.00
N PRO A 174 7.27 -8.36 18.99
CA PRO A 174 7.19 -6.97 18.56
C PRO A 174 6.47 -6.15 19.64
N CYS A 175 7.26 -5.55 20.53
CA CYS A 175 6.89 -4.33 21.23
C CYS A 175 6.76 -3.24 20.18
N GLY A 176 5.55 -2.70 19.98
CA GLY A 176 5.37 -1.54 19.10
C GLY A 176 3.95 -1.22 18.63
N PHE A 177 2.96 -2.10 18.83
CA PHE A 177 1.55 -1.75 18.55
C PHE A 177 0.94 -0.95 19.72
N LEU A 178 1.43 0.27 19.89
CA LEU A 178 0.85 1.47 20.53
C LEU A 178 2.04 2.33 20.99
N GLY A 179 2.57 3.13 20.08
CA GLY A 179 3.49 4.23 20.39
C GLY A 179 2.91 5.49 19.78
N ALA A 180 2.72 6.50 20.61
CA ALA A 180 2.10 7.80 20.35
C ALA A 180 2.69 8.57 19.16
#